data_AF-A0AA39WN85-F1
#
_entry.id   AF-A0AA39WN85-F1
#
_cell.length_a   1.000
_cell.length_b   1.000
_cell.length_c   1.000
_cell.angle_alpha   90.00
_cell.angle_beta   90.00
_cell.angle_gamma   90.00
#
_symmetry.space_group_name_H-M   'P 1'
#
loop_
_entity.id
_entity.type
_entity.pdbx_description
1 polymer ?
#
loop_
_entity_poly.entity_id
_entity_poly.type
_entity_poly.pdbx_seq_one_letter_code
_entity_poly.pdbx_strand_id
1 'polypeptide(L)'
;MNYDFHHNQIYSCSWGPPDTGKTMEAPGVLIKRAMLNAVQNGRNGRGSIYVFASGNGAANDDNCNFDGYTNSIYSITVGAIDRKGLHPYYSEKCSAGLVVTYSSGSNDAIHTTDVGQNACYKGHGGTSAAAPLAAGIFALVLQIRPDLSWRDMQYLAMDTAVPVNLDTGEWQKTAIGKLYSHTFAYGKVDSYAIVEAAKSWKNVKPQAWFYSPWIHVNQPIPQGETGVAVSFEVTADMLKEANLERLEHVTVTMNVEHTRRGDISVDLISPNNIVSHISTTRKFDEAAEGYYDWTFMSVVHWGESGVGTWTIVVKDPNVNEHNGTFVDWHLKLWGESKDASKAKLLPMPTEEDDNDHALVSTTTVAATTTSLPPQTIATVTGKPTDQPDRPVNNKPSQTSSQGGVLPTSTQDEQTAETTTASNSTWLPSFLPTFGVSASTQAWIYGALALIVIFCSSLGVYFYIARRKRLRNNPRDDYEFELIDETEAEGLAGDGAEKRGLVTGKKGRRTRGGELYDAFAGGSDDEDDEDEDGPVNQYRDRPDNERGSPAGTEHHVIGGDDDDSDDEEEMPLRSGGRR
;
A
#
# COMPACT_ATOMS: atom_id res chain seq x y z
N MET A 1 12.01 -2.90 -3.64
CA MET A 1 11.24 -3.62 -2.61
C MET A 1 12.08 -4.54 -1.71
N ASN A 2 13.38 -4.76 -1.94
CA ASN A 2 14.23 -5.58 -1.06
C ASN A 2 15.62 -4.96 -0.83
N TYR A 3 15.76 -3.63 -0.91
CA TYR A 3 17.05 -2.98 -0.66
C TYR A 3 17.50 -3.25 0.78
N ASP A 4 18.72 -3.75 0.93
CA ASP A 4 19.35 -4.06 2.21
C ASP A 4 18.49 -4.93 3.16
N PHE A 5 17.83 -5.94 2.59
CA PHE A 5 16.87 -6.82 3.29
C PHE A 5 17.46 -7.71 4.40
N HIS A 6 18.79 -7.72 4.54
CA HIS A 6 19.47 -8.34 5.68
C HIS A 6 19.47 -7.45 6.92
N HIS A 7 19.58 -6.13 6.76
CA HIS A 7 19.60 -5.17 7.87
C HIS A 7 18.22 -4.56 8.12
N ASN A 8 17.49 -4.21 7.06
CA ASN A 8 16.14 -3.65 7.16
C ASN A 8 15.15 -4.69 7.70
N GLN A 9 14.71 -4.49 8.94
CA GLN A 9 13.79 -5.40 9.61
C GLN A 9 12.35 -5.25 9.08
N ILE A 10 11.92 -4.00 8.90
CA ILE A 10 10.54 -3.63 8.57
C ILE A 10 10.58 -2.61 7.43
N TYR A 11 9.76 -2.83 6.42
CA TYR A 11 9.49 -1.88 5.33
C TYR A 11 8.09 -1.31 5.51
N SER A 12 7.98 -0.03 5.87
CA SER A 12 6.71 0.69 5.94
C SER A 12 6.40 1.36 4.61
N CYS A 13 5.32 0.96 3.95
CA CYS A 13 4.97 1.35 2.59
C CYS A 13 3.59 2.00 2.54
N SER A 14 3.59 3.34 2.45
CA SER A 14 2.37 4.15 2.38
C SER A 14 2.07 4.62 0.95
N TRP A 15 2.06 3.67 0.01
CA TRP A 15 1.86 3.90 -1.42
C TRP A 15 1.30 2.63 -2.08
N GLY A 16 0.73 2.79 -3.27
CA GLY A 16 0.14 1.75 -4.10
C GLY A 16 -0.30 2.34 -5.44
N PRO A 17 -1.13 1.62 -6.20
CA PRO A 17 -1.84 2.16 -7.35
C PRO A 17 -2.73 3.37 -6.98
N PRO A 18 -3.22 4.17 -7.94
CA PRO A 18 -4.12 5.27 -7.63
C PRO A 18 -5.49 4.83 -7.04
N ASP A 19 -5.77 5.28 -5.82
CA ASP A 19 -7.01 5.09 -5.00
C ASP A 19 -8.27 5.77 -5.59
N THR A 20 -8.58 5.49 -6.84
CA THR A 20 -9.61 6.18 -7.63
C THR A 20 -10.96 5.45 -7.65
N GLY A 21 -11.04 4.24 -7.11
CA GLY A 21 -12.20 3.35 -7.30
C GLY A 21 -12.29 2.79 -8.71
N LYS A 22 -11.19 2.83 -9.47
CA LYS A 22 -11.11 2.40 -10.89
C LYS A 22 -9.91 1.53 -11.19
N THR A 23 -8.77 1.84 -10.58
CA THR A 23 -7.51 1.13 -10.85
C THR A 23 -7.59 -0.31 -10.37
N MET A 24 -7.03 -1.23 -11.13
CA MET A 24 -6.73 -2.60 -10.70
C MET A 24 -5.32 -2.90 -11.19
N GLU A 25 -4.36 -2.96 -10.27
CA GLU A 25 -2.94 -3.09 -10.63
C GLU A 25 -2.19 -3.91 -9.58
N ALA A 26 -1.32 -4.80 -10.05
CA ALA A 26 -0.46 -5.62 -9.22
C ALA A 26 1.02 -5.36 -9.54
N PRO A 27 1.93 -5.63 -8.59
CA PRO A 27 3.36 -5.56 -8.85
C PRO A 27 3.76 -6.47 -10.02
N GLY A 28 4.58 -5.94 -10.93
CA GLY A 28 5.21 -6.77 -11.97
C GLY A 28 6.14 -7.84 -11.38
N VAL A 29 6.54 -8.81 -12.21
CA VAL A 29 7.29 -10.02 -11.79
C VAL A 29 8.56 -9.71 -10.99
N LEU A 30 9.31 -8.66 -11.35
CA LEU A 30 10.53 -8.28 -10.63
C LEU A 30 10.25 -7.86 -9.18
N ILE A 31 9.14 -7.15 -8.95
CA ILE A 31 8.75 -6.72 -7.61
C ILE A 31 8.20 -7.90 -6.81
N LYS A 32 7.39 -8.77 -7.43
CA LYS A 32 6.93 -10.03 -6.81
C LYS A 32 8.12 -10.89 -6.36
N ARG A 33 9.15 -11.06 -7.22
CA ARG A 33 10.41 -11.76 -6.89
C ARG A 33 11.18 -11.08 -5.76
N ALA A 34 11.27 -9.75 -5.78
CA ALA A 34 11.95 -9.00 -4.73
C ALA A 34 11.28 -9.18 -3.36
N MET A 35 9.94 -9.07 -3.30
CA MET A 35 9.18 -9.30 -2.07
C MET A 35 9.33 -10.74 -1.58
N LEU A 36 9.21 -11.73 -2.48
CA LEU A 36 9.40 -13.13 -2.12
C LEU A 36 10.82 -13.42 -1.61
N ASN A 37 11.85 -12.86 -2.27
CA ASN A 37 13.23 -12.96 -1.81
C ASN A 37 13.38 -12.40 -0.39
N ALA A 38 12.79 -11.24 -0.10
CA ALA A 38 12.92 -10.62 1.20
C ALA A 38 12.19 -11.41 2.31
N VAL A 39 11.01 -11.98 2.05
CA VAL A 39 10.31 -12.80 3.06
C VAL A 39 10.94 -14.19 3.24
N GLN A 40 11.67 -14.71 2.26
CA GLN A 40 12.37 -16.00 2.39
C GLN A 40 13.79 -15.85 2.95
N ASN A 41 14.52 -14.80 2.57
CA ASN A 41 15.96 -14.67 2.86
C ASN A 41 16.29 -13.50 3.79
N GLY A 42 15.39 -12.54 3.96
CA GLY A 42 15.61 -11.37 4.82
C GLY A 42 15.70 -11.71 6.29
N ARG A 43 16.33 -10.81 7.07
CA ARG A 43 16.51 -10.97 8.52
C ARG A 43 17.11 -12.34 8.90
N ASN A 44 18.10 -12.81 8.14
CA ASN A 44 18.75 -14.12 8.29
C ASN A 44 17.76 -15.30 8.13
N GLY A 45 16.91 -15.24 7.10
CA GLY A 45 15.91 -16.28 6.80
C GLY A 45 14.63 -16.22 7.63
N ARG A 46 14.45 -15.18 8.47
CA ARG A 46 13.20 -14.95 9.21
C ARG A 46 12.15 -14.22 8.37
N GLY A 47 12.59 -13.56 7.31
CA GLY A 47 11.76 -12.79 6.40
C GLY A 47 11.54 -11.36 6.85
N SER A 48 11.76 -10.43 5.93
CA SER A 48 11.43 -9.01 6.10
C SER A 48 9.94 -8.82 6.34
N ILE A 49 9.58 -7.81 7.15
CA ILE A 49 8.18 -7.49 7.46
C ILE A 49 7.76 -6.31 6.59
N TYR A 50 6.79 -6.52 5.70
CA TYR A 50 6.17 -5.44 4.93
C TYR A 50 4.90 -4.97 5.63
N VAL A 51 4.78 -3.66 5.82
CA VAL A 51 3.59 -3.01 6.37
C VAL A 51 3.05 -2.04 5.33
N PHE A 52 1.87 -2.32 4.81
CA PHE A 52 1.24 -1.51 3.77
C PHE A 52 0.00 -0.78 4.31
N ALA A 53 -0.14 0.48 3.93
CA ALA A 53 -1.37 1.23 4.14
C ALA A 53 -2.48 0.68 3.22
N SER A 54 -3.70 0.48 3.73
CA SER A 54 -4.77 -0.12 2.92
C SER A 54 -5.27 0.73 1.75
N GLY A 55 -4.92 2.02 1.67
CA GLY A 55 -5.43 2.93 0.62
C GLY A 55 -6.44 3.96 1.16
N ASN A 56 -6.66 5.02 0.39
CA ASN A 56 -7.47 6.20 0.77
C ASN A 56 -8.70 6.41 -0.13
N GLY A 57 -9.07 5.39 -0.91
CA GLY A 57 -10.10 5.44 -1.95
C GLY A 57 -11.50 5.05 -1.52
N ALA A 58 -11.77 4.80 -0.23
CA ALA A 58 -13.09 4.31 0.21
C ALA A 58 -14.25 5.23 -0.18
N ALA A 59 -14.03 6.55 -0.17
CA ALA A 59 -15.01 7.55 -0.62
C ALA A 59 -15.36 7.42 -2.11
N ASN A 60 -14.45 6.82 -2.87
CA ASN A 60 -14.60 6.50 -4.29
C ASN A 60 -15.12 5.07 -4.50
N ASP A 61 -15.60 4.40 -3.45
CA ASP A 61 -15.96 2.98 -3.42
C ASP A 61 -14.79 2.07 -3.84
N ASP A 62 -13.55 2.49 -3.58
CA ASP A 62 -12.39 1.63 -3.81
C ASP A 62 -12.28 0.53 -2.75
N ASN A 63 -11.55 -0.52 -3.09
CA ASN A 63 -11.38 -1.70 -2.27
C ASN A 63 -9.94 -2.21 -2.42
N CYS A 64 -9.27 -2.41 -1.29
CA CYS A 64 -7.85 -2.75 -1.26
C CYS A 64 -7.51 -4.12 -1.86
N ASN A 65 -8.50 -4.96 -2.19
CA ASN A 65 -8.25 -6.20 -2.91
C ASN A 65 -7.98 -5.99 -4.42
N PHE A 66 -8.14 -4.76 -4.93
CA PHE A 66 -7.76 -4.34 -6.29
C PHE A 66 -6.36 -3.72 -6.36
N ASP A 67 -5.66 -3.62 -5.22
CA ASP A 67 -4.26 -3.25 -5.12
C ASP A 67 -3.42 -4.50 -4.81
N GLY A 68 -2.58 -4.90 -5.76
CA GLY A 68 -1.75 -6.11 -5.64
C GLY A 68 -0.60 -6.01 -4.63
N TYR A 69 -0.36 -4.83 -4.06
CA TYR A 69 0.60 -4.66 -2.97
C TYR A 69 -0.06 -4.95 -1.62
N THR A 70 -1.25 -4.41 -1.36
CA THR A 70 -2.01 -4.62 -0.12
C THR A 70 -2.72 -5.96 -0.08
N ASN A 71 -3.09 -6.54 -1.23
CA ASN A 71 -3.65 -7.89 -1.26
C ASN A 71 -2.59 -9.01 -1.26
N SER A 72 -1.31 -8.67 -1.17
CA SER A 72 -0.23 -9.65 -1.09
C SER A 72 -0.25 -10.37 0.25
N ILE A 73 -0.06 -11.70 0.25
CA ILE A 73 0.11 -12.47 1.50
C ILE A 73 1.36 -12.03 2.28
N TYR A 74 2.35 -11.43 1.59
CA TYR A 74 3.62 -11.00 2.16
C TYR A 74 3.53 -9.67 2.94
N SER A 75 2.45 -8.92 2.77
CA SER A 75 2.22 -7.63 3.43
C SER A 75 1.25 -7.75 4.60
N ILE A 76 1.53 -6.99 5.66
CA ILE A 76 0.55 -6.66 6.69
C ILE A 76 -0.19 -5.40 6.24
N THR A 77 -1.44 -5.57 5.81
CA THR A 77 -2.29 -4.46 5.35
C THR A 77 -3.00 -3.81 6.52
N VAL A 78 -2.77 -2.50 6.66
CA VAL A 78 -3.15 -1.68 7.81
C VAL A 78 -4.14 -0.62 7.38
N GLY A 79 -5.38 -0.73 7.86
CA GLY A 79 -6.40 0.31 7.72
C GLY A 79 -6.31 1.39 8.80
N ALA A 80 -7.18 2.39 8.71
CA ALA A 80 -7.21 3.51 9.63
C ALA A 80 -8.49 3.56 10.48
N ILE A 81 -8.33 4.01 11.72
CA ILE A 81 -9.40 4.50 12.59
C ILE A 81 -9.05 5.90 13.09
N ASP A 82 -10.03 6.74 13.37
CA ASP A 82 -9.77 8.05 13.95
C ASP A 82 -9.60 7.99 15.47
N ARG A 83 -9.32 9.14 16.10
CA ARG A 83 -9.18 9.27 17.57
C ARG A 83 -10.36 8.73 18.39
N LYS A 84 -11.56 8.64 17.81
CA LYS A 84 -12.77 8.11 18.46
C LYS A 84 -12.96 6.61 18.20
N GLY A 85 -12.07 5.98 17.44
CA GLY A 85 -12.21 4.59 17.01
C GLY A 85 -13.22 4.41 15.88
N LEU A 86 -13.59 5.49 15.18
CA LEU A 86 -14.52 5.45 14.06
C LEU A 86 -13.77 5.23 12.74
N HIS A 87 -14.47 4.66 11.75
CA HIS A 87 -13.96 4.47 10.40
C HIS A 87 -13.88 5.82 9.65
N PRO A 88 -12.68 6.28 9.24
CA PRO A 88 -12.53 7.48 8.44
C PRO A 88 -13.01 7.24 7.02
N TYR A 89 -13.64 8.25 6.43
CA TYR A 89 -14.25 8.19 5.09
C TYR A 89 -13.32 7.71 3.95
N TYR A 90 -12.00 7.83 4.14
CA TYR A 90 -10.98 7.46 3.15
C TYR A 90 -10.51 6.01 3.27
N SER A 91 -10.59 5.37 4.44
CA SER A 91 -9.89 4.09 4.69
C SER A 91 -10.55 2.95 3.94
N GLU A 92 -9.84 2.37 2.97
CA GLU A 92 -10.37 1.26 2.16
C GLU A 92 -10.63 0.00 2.98
N LYS A 93 -11.66 -0.74 2.56
CA LYS A 93 -12.13 -1.99 3.16
C LYS A 93 -11.90 -3.14 2.20
N CYS A 94 -11.43 -4.28 2.70
CA CYS A 94 -11.27 -5.51 1.92
C CYS A 94 -11.00 -6.71 2.82
N SER A 95 -11.07 -7.93 2.28
CA SER A 95 -10.76 -9.16 3.03
C SER A 95 -9.26 -9.38 3.27
N ALA A 96 -8.40 -8.57 2.65
CA ALA A 96 -6.95 -8.60 2.82
C ALA A 96 -6.45 -7.73 3.99
N GLY A 97 -7.30 -6.87 4.57
CA GLY A 97 -6.94 -6.07 5.74
C GLY A 97 -6.71 -6.96 6.96
N LEU A 98 -5.59 -6.78 7.66
CA LEU A 98 -5.24 -7.59 8.85
C LEU A 98 -5.58 -6.87 10.16
N VAL A 99 -5.23 -5.59 10.26
CA VAL A 99 -5.45 -4.76 11.46
C VAL A 99 -5.71 -3.30 11.06
N VAL A 100 -6.17 -2.49 12.02
CA VAL A 100 -6.25 -1.02 11.87
C VAL A 100 -5.40 -0.31 12.92
N THR A 101 -4.98 0.93 12.64
CA THR A 101 -4.40 1.82 13.66
C THR A 101 -4.98 3.22 13.56
N TYR A 102 -4.64 4.06 14.55
CA TYR A 102 -5.06 5.46 14.56
C TYR A 102 -4.50 6.27 13.39
N SER A 103 -5.30 7.22 12.88
CA SER A 103 -4.93 8.21 11.88
C SER A 103 -5.86 9.44 11.97
N SER A 104 -5.88 10.29 10.94
CA SER A 104 -6.70 11.50 10.88
C SER A 104 -8.21 11.21 10.75
N GLY A 105 -9.01 12.07 11.35
CA GLY A 105 -10.47 11.95 11.38
C GLY A 105 -11.04 12.53 12.68
N SER A 106 -12.34 12.77 12.73
CA SER A 106 -12.99 13.40 13.90
C SER A 106 -12.31 14.68 14.39
N ASN A 107 -11.93 15.57 13.46
CA ASN A 107 -11.25 16.84 13.70
C ASN A 107 -9.87 16.72 14.38
N ASP A 108 -9.18 15.60 14.17
CA ASP A 108 -7.82 15.38 14.65
C ASP A 108 -6.97 14.68 13.59
N ALA A 109 -5.66 14.67 13.82
CA ALA A 109 -4.66 14.18 12.89
C ALA A 109 -3.41 13.69 13.62
N ILE A 110 -2.55 12.97 12.88
CA ILE A 110 -1.26 12.53 13.41
C ILE A 110 -0.31 13.72 13.44
N HIS A 111 0.34 13.89 14.59
CA HIS A 111 1.36 14.88 14.84
C HIS A 111 2.73 14.21 14.72
N THR A 112 3.59 14.71 13.85
CA THR A 112 4.88 14.10 13.55
C THR A 112 5.90 15.15 13.08
N THR A 113 7.12 14.74 12.81
CA THR A 113 8.17 15.59 12.20
C THR A 113 7.84 15.92 10.74
N ASP A 114 8.33 17.05 10.24
CA ASP A 114 8.18 17.46 8.84
C ASP A 114 9.53 17.80 8.18
N VAL A 115 9.49 18.02 6.86
CA VAL A 115 10.65 18.48 6.10
C VAL A 115 11.13 19.86 6.59
N GLY A 116 12.45 19.98 6.78
CA GLY A 116 13.09 21.21 7.27
C GLY A 116 13.63 21.08 8.70
N GLN A 117 14.54 21.97 9.06
CA GLN A 117 15.20 21.94 10.37
C GLN A 117 14.17 22.22 11.48
N ASN A 118 14.08 21.32 12.47
CA ASN A 118 13.17 21.42 13.62
C ASN A 118 11.69 21.65 13.23
N ALA A 119 11.26 21.10 12.09
CA ALA A 119 9.89 21.24 11.61
C ALA A 119 8.98 20.13 12.15
N CYS A 120 7.74 20.49 12.49
CA CYS A 120 6.69 19.57 12.93
C CYS A 120 5.45 19.76 12.06
N TYR A 121 4.79 18.66 11.71
CA TYR A 121 3.52 18.64 11.00
C TYR A 121 2.41 18.12 11.91
N LYS A 122 1.27 18.81 11.91
CA LYS A 122 0.11 18.48 12.76
C LYS A 122 -1.10 17.98 11.96
N GLY A 123 -0.95 17.87 10.64
CA GLY A 123 -2.02 17.51 9.71
C GLY A 123 -1.81 16.15 9.04
N HIS A 124 -0.93 15.29 9.56
CA HIS A 124 -0.64 14.01 8.92
C HIS A 124 -1.83 13.06 9.04
N GLY A 125 -2.09 12.29 7.99
CA GLY A 125 -3.33 11.53 7.91
C GLY A 125 -3.38 10.55 6.76
N GLY A 126 -4.58 10.03 6.50
CA GLY A 126 -4.77 8.91 5.58
C GLY A 126 -4.34 7.58 6.19
N THR A 127 -4.60 6.47 5.52
CA THR A 127 -4.02 5.17 5.89
C THR A 127 -2.49 5.21 5.84
N SER A 128 -1.93 6.16 5.08
CA SER A 128 -0.51 6.50 5.03
C SER A 128 0.12 6.86 6.38
N ALA A 129 -0.66 7.38 7.34
CA ALA A 129 -0.20 7.65 8.71
C ALA A 129 -0.49 6.50 9.68
N ALA A 130 -1.35 5.55 9.31
CA ALA A 130 -1.64 4.35 10.11
C ALA A 130 -0.55 3.29 9.97
N ALA A 131 -0.12 2.98 8.73
CA ALA A 131 0.92 1.97 8.49
C ALA A 131 2.24 2.24 9.25
N PRO A 132 2.78 3.47 9.31
CA PRO A 132 3.98 3.76 10.10
C PRO A 132 3.81 3.55 11.62
N LEU A 133 2.62 3.76 12.16
CA LEU A 133 2.35 3.46 13.58
C LEU A 133 2.40 1.95 13.84
N ALA A 134 1.78 1.13 12.97
CA ALA A 134 1.91 -0.32 13.05
C ALA A 134 3.38 -0.76 12.92
N ALA A 135 4.13 -0.21 11.97
CA ALA A 135 5.54 -0.50 11.80
C ALA A 135 6.37 -0.17 13.06
N GLY A 136 6.10 0.98 13.71
CA GLY A 136 6.73 1.35 14.98
C GLY A 136 6.41 0.37 16.10
N ILE A 137 5.15 -0.09 16.21
CA ILE A 137 4.75 -1.10 17.20
C ILE A 137 5.45 -2.44 16.93
N PHE A 138 5.53 -2.87 15.67
CA PHE A 138 6.22 -4.11 15.29
C PHE A 138 7.72 -4.03 15.56
N ALA A 139 8.34 -2.84 15.50
CA ALA A 139 9.72 -2.65 15.92
C ALA A 139 9.91 -2.93 17.43
N LEU A 140 8.97 -2.53 18.29
CA LEU A 140 8.99 -2.86 19.73
C LEU A 140 8.91 -4.38 19.96
N VAL A 141 8.08 -5.08 19.18
CA VAL A 141 7.99 -6.54 19.22
C VAL A 141 9.33 -7.18 18.83
N LEU A 142 9.93 -6.75 17.72
CA LEU A 142 11.21 -7.27 17.24
C LEU A 142 12.39 -6.92 18.15
N GLN A 143 12.31 -5.84 18.94
CA GLN A 143 13.33 -5.49 19.93
C GLN A 143 13.49 -6.60 20.98
N ILE A 144 12.40 -7.24 21.39
CA ILE A 144 12.40 -8.30 22.40
C ILE A 144 12.58 -9.67 21.74
N ARG A 145 11.98 -9.85 20.57
CA ARG A 145 11.95 -11.12 19.84
C ARG A 145 12.44 -10.95 18.40
N PRO A 146 13.76 -10.73 18.20
CA PRO A 146 14.34 -10.58 16.86
C PRO A 146 14.27 -11.88 16.04
N ASP A 147 13.94 -13.00 16.68
CA ASP A 147 13.81 -14.33 16.10
C ASP A 147 12.46 -14.62 15.42
N LEU A 148 11.45 -13.76 15.60
CA LEU A 148 10.13 -13.94 14.97
C LEU A 148 10.21 -13.85 13.46
N SER A 149 9.52 -14.77 12.77
CA SER A 149 9.36 -14.72 11.33
C SER A 149 8.35 -13.65 10.90
N TRP A 150 8.31 -13.35 9.60
CA TRP A 150 7.30 -12.46 9.03
C TRP A 150 5.86 -12.97 9.29
N ARG A 151 5.64 -14.29 9.24
CA ARG A 151 4.35 -14.93 9.58
C ARG A 151 4.01 -14.82 11.05
N ASP A 152 4.99 -15.00 11.93
CA ASP A 152 4.77 -14.84 13.38
C ASP A 152 4.26 -13.43 13.73
N MET A 153 4.76 -12.40 13.06
CA MET A 153 4.25 -11.03 13.25
C MET A 153 2.79 -10.90 12.82
N GLN A 154 2.39 -11.54 11.71
CA GLN A 154 0.98 -11.52 11.27
C GLN A 154 0.07 -12.22 12.28
N TYR A 155 0.48 -13.39 12.77
CA TYR A 155 -0.23 -14.09 13.84
C TYR A 155 -0.37 -13.22 15.09
N LEU A 156 0.73 -12.64 15.58
CA LEU A 156 0.72 -11.78 16.77
C LEU A 156 -0.21 -10.57 16.59
N ALA A 157 -0.15 -9.90 15.43
CA ALA A 157 -0.99 -8.75 15.12
C ALA A 157 -2.49 -9.15 15.13
N MET A 158 -2.86 -10.23 14.47
CA MET A 158 -4.22 -10.77 14.47
C MET A 158 -4.65 -11.26 15.87
N ASP A 159 -3.77 -11.98 16.57
CA ASP A 159 -4.07 -12.61 17.86
C ASP A 159 -4.29 -11.61 18.99
N THR A 160 -3.69 -10.43 18.86
CA THR A 160 -3.79 -9.37 19.88
C THR A 160 -4.62 -8.17 19.44
N ALA A 161 -5.12 -8.15 18.21
CA ALA A 161 -6.03 -7.11 17.74
C ALA A 161 -7.29 -7.01 18.62
N VAL A 162 -7.70 -5.76 18.88
CA VAL A 162 -8.86 -5.43 19.71
C VAL A 162 -9.97 -4.91 18.80
N PRO A 163 -11.11 -5.60 18.68
CA PRO A 163 -12.25 -5.10 17.91
C PRO A 163 -12.72 -3.73 18.40
N VAL A 164 -13.18 -2.90 17.46
CA VAL A 164 -13.64 -1.53 17.72
C VAL A 164 -14.98 -1.29 17.04
N ASN A 165 -15.78 -0.36 17.55
CA ASN A 165 -17.06 0.01 16.94
C ASN A 165 -17.96 -1.22 16.65
N LEU A 166 -18.24 -2.02 17.69
CA LEU A 166 -18.91 -3.32 17.56
C LEU A 166 -20.39 -3.21 17.15
N ASP A 167 -21.01 -2.05 17.37
CA ASP A 167 -22.45 -1.85 17.15
C ASP A 167 -22.82 -1.65 15.66
N THR A 168 -21.87 -1.79 14.73
CA THR A 168 -22.12 -1.62 13.28
C THR A 168 -22.85 -2.80 12.63
N GLY A 169 -22.83 -3.97 13.26
CA GLY A 169 -23.35 -5.21 12.67
C GLY A 169 -22.50 -5.78 11.52
N GLU A 170 -21.31 -5.23 11.25
CA GLU A 170 -20.41 -5.69 10.19
C GLU A 170 -19.40 -6.77 10.65
N TRP A 171 -19.38 -7.06 11.95
CA TRP A 171 -18.45 -8.04 12.53
C TRP A 171 -18.99 -9.46 12.38
N GLN A 172 -18.18 -10.32 11.78
CA GLN A 172 -18.43 -11.76 11.70
C GLN A 172 -17.48 -12.52 12.62
N LYS A 173 -17.95 -13.65 13.17
CA LYS A 173 -17.11 -14.54 13.97
C LYS A 173 -16.38 -15.54 13.07
N THR A 174 -15.06 -15.61 13.19
CA THR A 174 -14.20 -16.53 12.44
C THR A 174 -14.12 -17.91 13.12
N ALA A 175 -13.50 -18.89 12.46
CA ALA A 175 -13.39 -20.25 12.98
C ALA A 175 -12.53 -20.35 14.26
N ILE A 176 -11.58 -19.42 14.44
CA ILE A 176 -10.77 -19.30 15.66
C ILE A 176 -11.47 -18.48 16.77
N GLY A 177 -12.75 -18.14 16.58
CA GLY A 177 -13.56 -17.44 17.57
C GLY A 177 -13.31 -15.94 17.66
N LYS A 178 -12.44 -15.38 16.82
CA LYS A 178 -12.19 -13.94 16.71
C LYS A 178 -13.25 -13.25 15.88
N LEU A 179 -13.40 -11.94 16.07
CA LEU A 179 -14.25 -11.11 15.23
C LEU A 179 -13.41 -10.55 14.08
N TYR A 180 -14.00 -10.51 12.89
CA TYR A 180 -13.44 -9.87 11.70
C TYR A 180 -14.47 -8.94 11.07
N SER A 181 -14.03 -7.79 10.58
CA SER A 181 -14.81 -6.87 9.75
C SER A 181 -13.99 -6.50 8.53
N HIS A 182 -14.58 -6.44 7.34
CA HIS A 182 -13.85 -5.95 6.16
C HIS A 182 -13.45 -4.46 6.29
N THR A 183 -14.12 -3.72 7.18
CA THR A 183 -13.87 -2.30 7.49
C THR A 183 -12.77 -2.14 8.54
N PHE A 184 -12.76 -2.98 9.58
CA PHE A 184 -11.85 -2.86 10.74
C PHE A 184 -10.84 -4.00 10.88
N ALA A 185 -10.79 -4.90 9.89
CA ALA A 185 -10.05 -6.14 9.92
C ALA A 185 -10.30 -6.95 11.21
N TYR A 186 -9.26 -7.49 11.86
CA TYR A 186 -9.39 -8.12 13.18
C TYR A 186 -9.53 -7.12 14.34
N GLY A 187 -9.39 -5.82 14.08
CA GLY A 187 -9.45 -4.76 15.07
C GLY A 187 -8.18 -3.91 15.12
N LYS A 188 -8.14 -3.01 16.10
CA LYS A 188 -7.00 -2.11 16.28
C LYS A 188 -5.80 -2.85 16.87
N VAL A 189 -4.60 -2.46 16.45
CA VAL A 189 -3.36 -2.91 17.11
C VAL A 189 -3.32 -2.36 18.54
N ASP A 190 -3.11 -3.25 19.51
CA ASP A 190 -2.83 -2.89 20.90
C ASP A 190 -1.35 -3.13 21.19
N SER A 191 -0.60 -2.04 21.39
CA SER A 191 0.86 -2.08 21.57
C SER A 191 1.29 -2.89 22.80
N TYR A 192 0.52 -2.84 23.88
CA TYR A 192 0.86 -3.59 25.09
C TYR A 192 0.58 -5.07 24.88
N ALA A 193 -0.62 -5.41 24.39
CA ALA A 193 -1.02 -6.79 24.17
C ALA A 193 -0.08 -7.54 23.21
N ILE A 194 0.30 -6.92 22.09
CA ILE A 194 1.19 -7.56 21.10
C ILE A 194 2.60 -7.78 21.65
N VAL A 195 3.14 -6.82 22.42
CA VAL A 195 4.46 -6.92 23.05
C VAL A 195 4.46 -7.99 24.15
N GLU A 196 3.44 -8.05 24.99
CA GLU A 196 3.33 -9.08 26.02
C GLU A 196 3.15 -10.48 25.41
N ALA A 197 2.29 -10.63 24.41
CA ALA A 197 2.10 -11.91 23.71
C ALA A 197 3.39 -12.40 23.05
N ALA A 198 4.20 -11.49 22.49
CA ALA A 198 5.47 -11.83 21.85
C ALA A 198 6.47 -12.48 22.81
N LYS A 199 6.52 -12.08 24.08
CA LYS A 199 7.48 -12.61 25.07
C LYS A 199 7.38 -14.13 25.24
N SER A 200 6.18 -14.68 25.16
CA SER A 200 5.90 -16.12 25.26
C SER A 200 5.53 -16.77 23.93
N TRP A 201 5.63 -16.06 22.81
CA TRP A 201 5.23 -16.58 21.51
C TRP A 201 6.10 -17.75 21.07
N LYS A 202 5.47 -18.84 20.64
CA LYS A 202 6.17 -19.96 20.02
C LYS A 202 6.07 -19.80 18.51
N ASN A 203 7.22 -19.73 17.84
CA ASN A 203 7.25 -19.56 16.39
C ASN A 203 6.47 -20.68 15.70
N VAL A 204 5.71 -20.28 14.68
CA VAL A 204 4.95 -21.21 13.84
C VAL A 204 5.89 -22.06 12.99
N LYS A 205 5.43 -23.24 12.58
CA LYS A 205 6.16 -24.09 11.62
C LYS A 205 6.28 -23.37 10.27
N PRO A 206 7.24 -23.78 9.41
CA PRO A 206 7.38 -23.22 8.06
C PRO A 206 6.06 -23.29 7.26
N GLN A 207 5.94 -22.43 6.26
CA GLN A 207 4.73 -22.33 5.44
C GLN A 207 4.58 -23.55 4.54
N ALA A 208 3.34 -23.95 4.28
CA ALA A 208 2.93 -24.87 3.22
C ALA A 208 1.75 -24.27 2.46
N TRP A 209 1.45 -24.84 1.29
CA TRP A 209 0.36 -24.38 0.44
C TRP A 209 -0.24 -25.54 -0.34
N PHE A 210 -1.52 -25.39 -0.68
CA PHE A 210 -2.27 -26.27 -1.57
C PHE A 210 -2.91 -25.43 -2.67
N TYR A 211 -2.76 -25.86 -3.92
CA TYR A 211 -3.42 -25.25 -5.06
C TYR A 211 -4.43 -26.25 -5.65
N SER A 212 -5.68 -25.83 -5.83
CA SER A 212 -6.69 -26.64 -6.53
C SER A 212 -6.33 -26.77 -8.01
N PRO A 213 -6.92 -27.68 -8.80
CA PRO A 213 -6.92 -27.51 -10.25
C PRO A 213 -7.64 -26.20 -10.65
N TRP A 214 -7.46 -25.77 -11.91
CA TRP A 214 -8.30 -24.75 -12.53
C TRP A 214 -9.74 -25.25 -12.70
N ILE A 215 -10.69 -24.54 -12.12
CA ILE A 215 -12.11 -24.90 -12.16
C ILE A 215 -12.78 -24.05 -13.23
N HIS A 216 -13.05 -24.68 -14.37
CA HIS A 216 -13.68 -24.04 -15.52
C HIS A 216 -15.20 -24.00 -15.36
N VAL A 217 -15.77 -22.81 -15.50
CA VAL A 217 -17.18 -22.50 -15.25
C VAL A 217 -17.90 -22.17 -16.56
N ASN A 218 -17.39 -21.18 -17.30
CA ASN A 218 -17.94 -20.69 -18.57
C ASN A 218 -19.46 -20.45 -18.52
N GLN A 219 -19.94 -19.73 -17.50
CA GLN A 219 -21.36 -19.40 -17.34
C GLN A 219 -21.59 -17.89 -17.39
N PRO A 220 -22.68 -17.42 -18.03
CA PRO A 220 -23.06 -16.02 -17.97
C PRO A 220 -23.41 -15.63 -16.53
N ILE A 221 -23.04 -14.42 -16.14
CA ILE A 221 -23.37 -13.87 -14.82
C ILE A 221 -24.77 -13.24 -14.92
N PRO A 222 -25.77 -13.73 -14.16
CA PRO A 222 -27.08 -13.11 -14.14
C PRO A 222 -27.01 -11.75 -13.42
N GLN A 223 -27.76 -10.78 -13.94
CA GLN A 223 -27.92 -9.48 -13.30
C GLN A 223 -28.96 -9.51 -12.17
N GLY A 224 -28.82 -8.62 -11.20
CA GLY A 224 -29.78 -8.36 -10.14
C GLY A 224 -29.52 -9.16 -8.86
N GLU A 225 -30.55 -9.77 -8.29
CA GLU A 225 -30.46 -10.38 -6.95
C GLU A 225 -29.79 -11.76 -6.91
N THR A 226 -29.51 -12.35 -8.07
CA THR A 226 -28.92 -13.69 -8.18
C THR A 226 -27.49 -13.62 -8.72
N GLY A 227 -26.67 -14.62 -8.39
CA GLY A 227 -25.34 -14.79 -8.96
C GLY A 227 -25.06 -16.23 -9.40
N VAL A 228 -23.85 -16.46 -9.92
CA VAL A 228 -23.31 -17.79 -10.24
C VAL A 228 -22.54 -18.31 -9.03
N ALA A 229 -23.05 -19.38 -8.42
CA ALA A 229 -22.35 -20.09 -7.34
C ALA A 229 -21.65 -21.34 -7.88
N VAL A 230 -20.36 -21.50 -7.58
CA VAL A 230 -19.54 -22.65 -7.96
C VAL A 230 -18.76 -23.14 -6.76
N SER A 231 -18.76 -24.45 -6.53
CA SER A 231 -18.13 -25.06 -5.36
C SER A 231 -17.00 -26.03 -5.74
N PHE A 232 -16.00 -26.12 -4.86
CA PHE A 232 -14.90 -27.08 -4.95
C PHE A 232 -14.70 -27.76 -3.59
N GLU A 233 -14.61 -29.09 -3.59
CA GLU A 233 -14.39 -29.87 -2.36
C GLU A 233 -12.89 -30.12 -2.13
N VAL A 234 -12.38 -29.59 -1.03
CA VAL A 234 -11.01 -29.83 -0.56
C VAL A 234 -11.04 -30.98 0.44
N THR A 235 -10.37 -32.08 0.11
CA THR A 235 -10.34 -33.28 0.97
C THR A 235 -9.17 -33.25 1.97
N ALA A 236 -9.29 -34.01 3.07
CA ALA A 236 -8.21 -34.12 4.06
C ALA A 236 -6.93 -34.75 3.47
N ASP A 237 -7.06 -35.65 2.48
CA ASP A 237 -5.90 -36.27 1.82
C ASP A 237 -5.15 -35.28 0.94
N MET A 238 -5.86 -34.40 0.21
CA MET A 238 -5.24 -33.31 -0.57
C MET A 238 -4.37 -32.42 0.32
N LEU A 239 -4.89 -31.98 1.47
CA LEU A 239 -4.12 -31.13 2.39
C LEU A 239 -2.97 -31.87 3.07
N LYS A 240 -3.16 -33.16 3.36
CA LYS A 240 -2.09 -34.01 3.91
C LYS A 240 -0.94 -34.19 2.91
N GLU A 241 -1.25 -34.38 1.63
CA GLU A 241 -0.24 -34.46 0.56
C GLU A 241 0.49 -33.13 0.37
N ALA A 242 -0.25 -32.02 0.42
CA ALA A 242 0.30 -30.67 0.39
C ALA A 242 1.08 -30.26 1.65
N ASN A 243 1.14 -31.13 2.67
CA ASN A 243 1.74 -30.85 3.97
C ASN A 243 1.12 -29.63 4.68
N LEU A 244 -0.15 -29.30 4.43
CA LEU A 244 -0.85 -28.16 5.02
C LEU A 244 -1.67 -28.59 6.24
N GLU A 245 -1.50 -27.93 7.38
CA GLU A 245 -2.20 -28.28 8.63
C GLU A 245 -3.38 -27.36 8.94
N ARG A 246 -3.18 -26.04 8.83
CA ARG A 246 -4.20 -25.03 9.09
C ARG A 246 -3.92 -23.78 8.26
N LEU A 247 -4.97 -23.05 7.94
CA LEU A 247 -4.90 -21.89 7.06
C LEU A 247 -4.37 -20.64 7.76
N GLU A 248 -3.73 -19.79 6.98
CA GLU A 248 -3.34 -18.42 7.29
C GLU A 248 -4.02 -17.49 6.26
N HIS A 249 -3.64 -17.63 4.99
CA HIS A 249 -4.19 -16.86 3.87
C HIS A 249 -4.96 -17.77 2.93
N VAL A 250 -5.97 -17.19 2.27
CA VAL A 250 -6.63 -17.81 1.12
C VAL A 250 -6.56 -16.84 -0.05
N THR A 251 -6.09 -17.31 -1.19
CA THR A 251 -6.10 -16.50 -2.41
C THR A 251 -6.88 -17.19 -3.51
N VAL A 252 -7.55 -16.40 -4.34
CA VAL A 252 -8.35 -16.89 -5.46
C VAL A 252 -7.93 -16.15 -6.71
N THR A 253 -7.33 -16.87 -7.65
CA THR A 253 -7.03 -16.33 -8.98
C THR A 253 -8.25 -16.58 -9.87
N MET A 254 -8.73 -15.55 -10.59
CA MET A 254 -10.00 -15.63 -11.33
C MET A 254 -9.90 -14.98 -12.70
N ASN A 255 -10.61 -15.59 -13.66
CA ASN A 255 -10.92 -15.01 -14.95
C ASN A 255 -12.43 -14.77 -15.07
N VAL A 256 -12.78 -13.49 -15.24
CA VAL A 256 -14.14 -13.04 -15.44
C VAL A 256 -14.14 -12.06 -16.59
N GLU A 257 -14.89 -12.34 -17.64
CA GLU A 257 -15.13 -11.37 -18.70
C GLU A 257 -16.30 -10.49 -18.30
N HIS A 258 -16.19 -9.17 -18.48
CA HIS A 258 -17.32 -8.25 -18.28
C HIS A 258 -17.14 -7.02 -19.14
N THR A 259 -18.24 -6.41 -19.57
CA THR A 259 -18.20 -5.15 -20.33
C THR A 259 -18.15 -3.90 -19.44
N ARG A 260 -18.13 -4.09 -18.10
CA ARG A 260 -17.95 -3.05 -17.07
C ARG A 260 -17.46 -3.66 -15.75
N ARG A 261 -16.17 -3.61 -15.44
CA ARG A 261 -15.58 -4.29 -14.28
C ARG A 261 -16.22 -3.93 -12.94
N GLY A 262 -16.59 -2.65 -12.75
CA GLY A 262 -17.14 -2.13 -11.51
C GLY A 262 -18.48 -2.72 -11.08
N ASP A 263 -19.16 -3.44 -11.97
CA ASP A 263 -20.41 -4.14 -11.69
C ASP A 263 -20.20 -5.49 -11.01
N ILE A 264 -19.00 -6.04 -11.07
CA ILE A 264 -18.74 -7.38 -10.55
C ILE A 264 -18.54 -7.33 -9.02
N SER A 265 -19.17 -8.24 -8.31
CA SER A 265 -18.82 -8.56 -6.92
C SER A 265 -18.64 -10.07 -6.74
N VAL A 266 -17.74 -10.45 -5.83
CA VAL A 266 -17.39 -11.85 -5.61
C VAL A 266 -17.27 -12.13 -4.12
N ASP A 267 -18.00 -13.14 -3.68
CA ASP A 267 -17.91 -13.69 -2.33
C ASP A 267 -17.22 -15.06 -2.37
N LEU A 268 -16.31 -15.28 -1.43
CA LEU A 268 -15.74 -16.60 -1.10
C LEU A 268 -16.37 -17.08 0.20
N ILE A 269 -16.93 -18.28 0.18
CA ILE A 269 -17.59 -18.91 1.33
C ILE A 269 -16.79 -20.17 1.70
N SER A 270 -16.31 -20.23 2.95
CA SER A 270 -15.55 -21.36 3.44
C SER A 270 -16.43 -22.53 3.88
N PRO A 271 -15.87 -23.73 4.14
CA PRO A 271 -16.60 -24.87 4.67
C PRO A 271 -17.29 -24.60 6.02
N ASN A 272 -16.84 -23.60 6.77
CA ASN A 272 -17.43 -23.17 8.04
C ASN A 272 -18.52 -22.09 7.84
N ASN A 273 -18.94 -21.81 6.61
CA ASN A 273 -19.90 -20.76 6.23
C ASN A 273 -19.43 -19.34 6.59
N ILE A 274 -18.12 -19.13 6.64
CA ILE A 274 -17.52 -17.80 6.83
C ILE A 274 -17.39 -17.14 5.45
N VAL A 275 -17.74 -15.86 5.34
CA VAL A 275 -17.83 -15.16 4.07
C VAL A 275 -16.75 -14.09 3.95
N SER A 276 -15.97 -14.15 2.87
CA SER A 276 -15.05 -13.11 2.46
C SER A 276 -15.58 -12.38 1.23
N HIS A 277 -15.78 -11.06 1.34
CA HIS A 277 -16.07 -10.19 0.21
C HIS A 277 -14.74 -9.87 -0.50
N ILE A 278 -14.29 -10.80 -1.34
CA ILE A 278 -13.00 -10.69 -2.01
C ILE A 278 -13.02 -9.62 -3.11
N SER A 279 -14.20 -9.34 -3.68
CA SER A 279 -14.44 -8.24 -4.61
C SER A 279 -15.77 -7.57 -4.29
N THR A 280 -15.80 -6.25 -4.29
CA THR A 280 -17.03 -5.46 -4.16
C THR A 280 -17.24 -4.62 -5.41
N THR A 281 -18.49 -4.25 -5.70
CA THR A 281 -18.78 -3.31 -6.78
C THR A 281 -18.06 -1.99 -6.58
N ARG A 282 -17.54 -1.40 -7.66
CA ARG A 282 -16.86 -0.10 -7.64
C ARG A 282 -17.50 0.82 -8.65
N LYS A 283 -18.36 1.73 -8.19
CA LYS A 283 -19.25 2.54 -9.04
C LYS A 283 -18.53 3.36 -10.13
N PHE A 284 -17.25 3.62 -9.95
CA PHE A 284 -16.45 4.46 -10.84
C PHE A 284 -15.58 3.66 -11.82
N ASP A 285 -15.51 2.33 -11.68
CA ASP A 285 -14.72 1.43 -12.52
C ASP A 285 -15.50 1.05 -13.80
N GLU A 286 -15.35 1.89 -14.82
CA GLU A 286 -15.99 1.75 -16.14
C GLU A 286 -15.17 0.89 -17.12
N ALA A 287 -14.16 0.15 -16.65
CA ALA A 287 -13.29 -0.61 -17.55
C ALA A 287 -14.10 -1.69 -18.31
N ALA A 288 -13.98 -1.72 -19.64
CA ALA A 288 -14.66 -2.68 -20.52
C ALA A 288 -13.92 -4.03 -20.60
N GLU A 289 -13.50 -4.50 -19.45
CA GLU A 289 -12.80 -5.76 -19.19
C GLU A 289 -13.22 -6.24 -17.80
N GLY A 290 -13.02 -7.51 -17.46
CA GLY A 290 -13.27 -7.98 -16.10
C GLY A 290 -11.97 -8.30 -15.37
N TYR A 291 -11.88 -9.50 -14.82
CA TYR A 291 -10.69 -10.01 -14.13
C TYR A 291 -9.89 -10.88 -15.08
N TYR A 292 -8.61 -10.59 -15.21
CA TYR A 292 -7.67 -11.35 -16.03
C TYR A 292 -6.49 -11.75 -15.15
N ASP A 293 -6.44 -13.04 -14.81
CA ASP A 293 -5.47 -13.64 -13.88
C ASP A 293 -5.28 -12.83 -12.58
N TRP A 294 -6.37 -12.18 -12.14
CA TRP A 294 -6.34 -11.38 -10.94
C TRP A 294 -6.46 -12.28 -9.73
N THR A 295 -5.54 -12.12 -8.79
CA THR A 295 -5.53 -12.88 -7.54
C THR A 295 -6.05 -12.01 -6.40
N PHE A 296 -7.23 -12.34 -5.90
CA PHE A 296 -7.76 -11.77 -4.65
C PHE A 296 -7.22 -12.52 -3.43
N MET A 297 -7.22 -11.88 -2.27
CA MET A 297 -6.75 -12.45 -1.01
C MET A 297 -7.72 -12.24 0.14
N SER A 298 -7.77 -13.21 1.06
CA SER A 298 -8.51 -13.13 2.31
C SER A 298 -7.68 -13.66 3.48
N VAL A 299 -7.71 -12.91 4.59
CA VAL A 299 -7.27 -13.37 5.91
C VAL A 299 -8.43 -13.79 6.82
N VAL A 300 -9.69 -13.66 6.39
CA VAL A 300 -10.88 -13.96 7.23
C VAL A 300 -10.91 -15.42 7.68
N HIS A 301 -10.34 -16.31 6.85
CA HIS A 301 -10.33 -17.76 7.01
C HIS A 301 -9.16 -18.29 7.87
N TRP A 302 -8.43 -17.39 8.53
CA TRP A 302 -7.27 -17.74 9.34
C TRP A 302 -7.63 -18.79 10.41
N GLY A 303 -6.82 -19.84 10.48
CA GLY A 303 -6.95 -20.95 11.42
C GLY A 303 -8.01 -22.01 11.07
N GLU A 304 -8.75 -21.86 9.97
CA GLU A 304 -9.59 -22.94 9.44
C GLU A 304 -8.73 -24.15 9.05
N SER A 305 -9.31 -25.36 9.08
CA SER A 305 -8.62 -26.57 8.61
C SER A 305 -8.44 -26.61 7.09
N GLY A 306 -9.27 -25.87 6.36
CA GLY A 306 -9.35 -25.88 4.89
C GLY A 306 -10.13 -27.05 4.28
N VAL A 307 -10.45 -28.08 5.07
CA VAL A 307 -11.18 -29.27 4.59
C VAL A 307 -12.67 -28.98 4.45
N GLY A 308 -13.23 -29.37 3.31
CA GLY A 308 -14.66 -29.27 2.99
C GLY A 308 -14.92 -28.44 1.74
N THR A 309 -16.16 -28.00 1.59
CA THR A 309 -16.63 -27.32 0.38
C THR A 309 -16.36 -25.81 0.45
N TRP A 310 -15.55 -25.32 -0.48
CA TRP A 310 -15.35 -23.90 -0.75
C TRP A 310 -16.27 -23.45 -1.87
N THR A 311 -16.94 -22.32 -1.72
CA THR A 311 -17.89 -21.81 -2.73
C THR A 311 -17.54 -20.39 -3.12
N ILE A 312 -17.42 -20.14 -4.42
CA ILE A 312 -17.32 -18.81 -5.03
C ILE A 312 -18.71 -18.41 -5.53
N VAL A 313 -19.12 -17.18 -5.22
CA VAL A 313 -20.35 -16.60 -5.73
C VAL A 313 -20.02 -15.31 -6.47
N VAL A 314 -20.13 -15.33 -7.81
CA VAL A 314 -19.93 -14.15 -8.68
C VAL A 314 -21.28 -13.53 -8.98
N LYS A 315 -21.39 -12.21 -8.80
CA LYS A 315 -22.64 -11.46 -8.94
C LYS A 315 -22.43 -10.22 -9.77
N ASP A 316 -23.46 -9.86 -10.54
CA ASP A 316 -23.66 -8.53 -11.10
C ASP A 316 -24.95 -7.96 -10.51
N PRO A 317 -24.90 -7.13 -9.46
CA PRO A 317 -26.09 -6.61 -8.82
C PRO A 317 -26.75 -5.49 -9.63
N ASN A 318 -26.10 -4.98 -10.67
CA ASN A 318 -26.57 -3.82 -11.41
C ASN A 318 -27.34 -4.26 -12.67
N VAL A 319 -28.62 -3.91 -12.74
CA VAL A 319 -29.42 -4.19 -13.94
C VAL A 319 -29.19 -3.08 -14.97
N ASN A 320 -28.34 -3.34 -15.97
CA ASN A 320 -27.94 -2.37 -17.00
C ASN A 320 -27.58 -3.08 -18.34
N GLU A 321 -26.99 -2.36 -19.30
CA GLU A 321 -26.58 -2.90 -20.60
C GLU A 321 -25.30 -3.76 -20.57
N HIS A 322 -24.59 -3.76 -19.45
CA HIS A 322 -23.32 -4.47 -19.29
C HIS A 322 -23.54 -5.91 -18.86
N ASN A 323 -22.68 -6.82 -19.30
CA ASN A 323 -22.79 -8.23 -18.98
C ASN A 323 -21.43 -8.89 -18.97
N GLY A 324 -21.39 -10.10 -18.44
CA GLY A 324 -20.17 -10.87 -18.35
C GLY A 324 -20.35 -12.36 -18.19
N THR A 325 -19.23 -13.05 -18.24
CA THR A 325 -19.11 -14.51 -18.16
C THR A 325 -18.07 -14.84 -17.10
N PHE A 326 -18.44 -15.71 -16.15
CA PHE A 326 -17.47 -16.30 -15.24
C PHE A 326 -16.77 -17.45 -15.96
N VAL A 327 -15.48 -17.27 -16.28
CA VAL A 327 -14.69 -18.19 -17.11
C VAL A 327 -14.14 -19.33 -16.25
N ASP A 328 -13.25 -19.00 -15.31
CA ASP A 328 -12.60 -19.97 -14.43
C ASP A 328 -12.04 -19.33 -13.16
N TRP A 329 -11.67 -20.19 -12.21
CA TRP A 329 -11.00 -19.79 -10.98
C TRP A 329 -10.08 -20.87 -10.43
N HIS A 330 -9.15 -20.46 -9.58
CA HIS A 330 -8.12 -21.31 -8.97
C HIS A 330 -7.94 -20.94 -7.50
N LEU A 331 -8.27 -21.89 -6.62
CA LEU A 331 -8.18 -21.74 -5.18
C LEU A 331 -6.77 -22.08 -4.71
N LYS A 332 -6.14 -21.15 -3.99
CA LYS A 332 -4.83 -21.36 -3.36
C LYS A 332 -4.98 -21.16 -1.84
N LEU A 333 -4.69 -22.21 -1.10
CA LEU A 333 -4.73 -22.23 0.36
C LEU A 333 -3.31 -22.17 0.91
N TRP A 334 -3.05 -21.27 1.85
CA TRP A 334 -1.73 -21.03 2.43
C TRP A 334 -1.80 -21.20 3.94
N GLY A 335 -0.74 -21.72 4.55
CA GLY A 335 -0.70 -21.74 6.01
C GLY A 335 0.43 -22.54 6.61
N GLU A 336 0.22 -22.99 7.83
CA GLU A 336 1.24 -23.70 8.60
C GLU A 336 1.41 -25.14 8.11
N SER A 337 2.66 -25.56 7.94
CA SER A 337 2.96 -26.94 7.54
C SER A 337 2.65 -27.96 8.63
N LYS A 338 2.22 -29.16 8.25
CA LYS A 338 2.00 -30.27 9.17
C LYS A 338 3.31 -30.80 9.74
N ASP A 339 4.28 -31.04 8.87
CA ASP A 339 5.64 -31.50 9.18
C ASP A 339 6.66 -30.48 8.68
N ALA A 340 7.30 -29.78 9.62
CA ALA A 340 8.29 -28.74 9.34
C ALA A 340 9.50 -29.26 8.55
N SER A 341 9.86 -30.53 8.70
CA SER A 341 11.01 -31.12 8.01
C SER A 341 10.79 -31.34 6.51
N LYS A 342 9.53 -31.33 6.07
CA LYS A 342 9.13 -31.52 4.66
C LYS A 342 8.79 -30.21 3.97
N ALA A 343 8.75 -29.11 4.70
CA ALA A 343 8.45 -27.80 4.14
C ALA A 343 9.55 -27.40 3.13
N LYS A 344 9.11 -26.78 2.04
CA LYS A 344 9.99 -26.31 0.96
C LYS A 344 9.81 -24.80 0.82
N LEU A 345 10.85 -24.13 0.33
CA LEU A 345 10.74 -22.73 -0.07
C LEU A 345 9.81 -22.60 -1.27
N LEU A 346 9.05 -21.51 -1.31
CA LEU A 346 8.19 -21.20 -2.44
C LEU A 346 9.08 -20.86 -3.66
N PRO A 347 8.83 -21.47 -4.83
CA PRO A 347 9.55 -21.13 -6.05
C PRO A 347 9.42 -19.64 -6.38
N MET A 348 10.45 -19.08 -7.01
CA MET A 348 10.40 -17.69 -7.46
C MET A 348 9.34 -17.54 -8.56
N PRO A 349 8.48 -16.50 -8.48
CA PRO A 349 7.40 -16.38 -9.43
C PRO A 349 7.92 -16.12 -10.85
N THR A 350 7.22 -16.64 -11.83
CA THR A 350 7.49 -16.42 -13.26
C THR A 350 6.35 -15.63 -13.90
N GLU A 351 6.56 -15.15 -15.13
CA GLU A 351 5.47 -14.52 -15.90
C GLU A 351 4.43 -15.54 -16.38
N GLU A 352 4.73 -16.84 -16.27
CA GLU A 352 3.90 -17.92 -16.79
C GLU A 352 3.26 -18.77 -15.68
N ASP A 353 3.38 -18.37 -14.40
CA ASP A 353 2.91 -19.18 -13.27
C ASP A 353 1.41 -19.51 -13.32
N ASP A 354 0.61 -18.64 -13.96
CA ASP A 354 -0.81 -18.86 -14.14
C ASP A 354 -1.13 -19.28 -15.60
N ASN A 355 -0.18 -19.44 -16.53
CA ASN A 355 -0.46 -19.80 -17.94
C ASN A 355 -0.99 -21.24 -18.15
N ASP A 356 -1.25 -22.00 -17.09
CA ASP A 356 -1.63 -23.40 -17.11
C ASP A 356 -3.15 -23.66 -17.10
N HIS A 357 -3.98 -22.62 -17.26
CA HIS A 357 -5.45 -22.73 -17.38
C HIS A 357 -5.90 -23.79 -18.41
N ALA A 358 -5.14 -24.03 -19.48
CA ALA A 358 -5.51 -24.95 -20.54
C ALA A 358 -5.41 -26.46 -20.18
N LEU A 359 -4.89 -26.82 -19.00
CA LEU A 359 -4.63 -28.20 -18.60
C LEU A 359 -5.72 -28.74 -17.64
N VAL A 360 -6.87 -29.18 -18.21
CA VAL A 360 -7.91 -30.15 -17.73
C VAL A 360 -8.10 -30.28 -16.19
N SER A 361 -9.28 -30.05 -15.59
CA SER A 361 -10.52 -30.80 -15.82
C SER A 361 -11.78 -30.03 -15.38
N THR A 362 -12.79 -30.10 -16.25
CA THR A 362 -14.15 -29.60 -16.09
C THR A 362 -14.89 -30.24 -14.91
N THR A 363 -15.31 -29.43 -13.94
CA THR A 363 -16.45 -29.77 -13.09
C THR A 363 -17.54 -28.76 -13.40
N THR A 364 -18.50 -29.15 -14.24
CA THR A 364 -19.76 -28.43 -14.39
C THR A 364 -20.57 -28.67 -13.12
N VAL A 365 -20.23 -27.99 -12.04
CA VAL A 365 -21.12 -27.92 -10.87
C VAL A 365 -22.30 -27.07 -11.30
N ALA A 366 -23.52 -27.58 -11.09
CA ALA A 366 -24.73 -26.85 -11.43
C ALA A 366 -24.72 -25.49 -10.71
N ALA A 367 -24.56 -24.42 -11.49
CA ALA A 367 -24.71 -23.06 -11.00
C ALA A 367 -26.10 -22.96 -10.36
N THR A 368 -26.14 -22.77 -9.05
CA THR A 368 -27.40 -22.60 -8.33
C THR A 368 -27.59 -21.11 -8.10
N THR A 369 -28.74 -20.58 -8.47
CA THR A 369 -29.10 -19.19 -8.18
C THR A 369 -29.41 -19.07 -6.69
N THR A 370 -28.60 -18.29 -5.96
CA THR A 370 -28.82 -18.00 -4.54
C THR A 370 -29.07 -16.52 -4.35
N SER A 371 -30.17 -16.16 -3.69
CA SER A 371 -30.42 -14.83 -3.14
C SER A 371 -29.79 -14.73 -1.75
N LEU A 372 -29.31 -13.54 -1.37
CA LEU A 372 -28.69 -13.30 -0.06
C LEU A 372 -29.25 -12.02 0.63
N PRO A 373 -29.12 -11.92 1.96
CA PRO A 373 -29.67 -10.82 2.76
C PRO A 373 -29.00 -9.47 2.47
N PRO A 374 -29.65 -8.35 2.80
CA PRO A 374 -29.18 -7.00 2.48
C PRO A 374 -27.81 -6.72 3.10
N GLN A 375 -26.89 -6.14 2.33
CA GLN A 375 -25.65 -5.56 2.87
C GLN A 375 -26.02 -4.39 3.79
N THR A 376 -25.59 -4.45 5.06
CA THR A 376 -25.74 -3.35 6.00
C THR A 376 -24.81 -2.21 5.58
N ILE A 377 -25.38 -1.07 5.21
CA ILE A 377 -24.62 0.13 4.89
C ILE A 377 -24.17 0.78 6.21
N ALA A 378 -22.89 0.68 6.56
CA ALA A 378 -22.35 1.51 7.64
C ALA A 378 -22.45 3.00 7.31
N THR A 379 -22.76 3.79 8.32
CA THR A 379 -22.85 5.24 8.22
C THR A 379 -21.45 5.84 8.03
N VAL A 380 -21.11 6.17 6.78
CA VAL A 380 -19.88 6.91 6.46
C VAL A 380 -19.97 8.30 7.09
N THR A 381 -19.01 8.67 7.95
CA THR A 381 -18.85 10.07 8.35
C THR A 381 -18.53 10.89 7.10
N GLY A 382 -19.39 11.84 6.73
CA GLY A 382 -19.18 12.66 5.53
C GLY A 382 -17.81 13.34 5.52
N LYS A 383 -17.22 13.50 4.33
CA LYS A 383 -15.94 14.21 4.12
C LYS A 383 -15.98 15.56 4.86
N PRO A 384 -15.13 15.78 5.87
CA PRO A 384 -15.02 17.09 6.50
C PRO A 384 -14.56 18.13 5.46
N THR A 385 -15.16 19.32 5.46
CA THR A 385 -14.84 20.42 4.52
C THR A 385 -13.44 20.99 4.69
N ASP A 386 -12.71 20.56 5.72
CA ASP A 386 -11.55 21.27 6.26
C ASP A 386 -10.25 20.44 6.20
N GLN A 387 -10.25 19.31 5.47
CA GLN A 387 -9.00 18.57 5.24
C GLN A 387 -8.14 19.30 4.20
N PRO A 388 -6.86 19.62 4.51
CA PRO A 388 -5.96 20.19 3.52
C PRO A 388 -5.66 19.15 2.45
N ASP A 389 -6.03 19.46 1.21
CA ASP A 389 -5.64 18.67 0.04
C ASP A 389 -4.10 18.61 -0.04
N ARG A 390 -3.59 17.42 -0.38
CA ARG A 390 -2.18 17.22 -0.71
C ARG A 390 -1.78 18.23 -1.80
N PRO A 391 -0.67 18.97 -1.66
CA PRO A 391 -0.25 19.90 -2.70
C PRO A 391 0.09 19.14 -3.99
N VAL A 392 -0.85 19.18 -4.93
CA VAL A 392 -0.61 18.82 -6.33
C VAL A 392 -0.14 20.08 -7.04
N ASN A 393 1.00 19.97 -7.72
CA ASN A 393 1.59 21.09 -8.44
C ASN A 393 0.73 21.38 -9.69
N ASN A 394 -0.22 22.31 -9.57
CA ASN A 394 -1.17 22.63 -10.64
C ASN A 394 -0.48 23.35 -11.79
N LYS A 395 -0.60 22.79 -12.99
CA LYS A 395 -0.27 23.45 -14.26
C LYS A 395 -1.39 24.43 -14.62
N PRO A 396 -1.09 25.65 -15.12
CA PRO A 396 -2.11 26.66 -15.35
C PRO A 396 -2.98 26.32 -16.58
N SER A 397 -4.29 26.28 -16.38
CA SER A 397 -5.30 26.21 -17.44
C SER A 397 -5.70 27.59 -17.92
N GLN A 398 -5.70 27.76 -19.24
CA GLN A 398 -6.19 28.94 -19.96
C GLN A 398 -7.71 29.04 -19.87
N THR A 399 -8.19 30.25 -19.59
CA THR A 399 -9.62 30.59 -19.52
C THR A 399 -10.12 30.92 -20.93
N SER A 400 -11.18 30.25 -21.37
CA SER A 400 -11.99 30.65 -22.53
C SER A 400 -13.28 31.28 -22.03
N SER A 401 -13.50 32.57 -22.33
CA SER A 401 -14.78 33.26 -22.12
C SER A 401 -15.50 33.46 -23.45
N GLN A 402 -16.80 33.16 -23.41
CA GLN A 402 -17.79 33.21 -24.49
C GLN A 402 -17.97 34.62 -25.09
N GLY A 403 -18.39 34.65 -26.36
CA GLY A 403 -18.77 35.85 -27.08
C GLY A 403 -20.24 36.25 -26.90
N GLY A 404 -20.55 37.47 -27.31
CA GLY A 404 -21.92 37.93 -27.51
C GLY A 404 -22.10 39.44 -27.62
N VAL A 405 -22.40 39.87 -28.84
CA VAL A 405 -23.29 41.00 -29.23
C VAL A 405 -22.66 42.37 -29.58
N LEU A 406 -23.07 42.80 -30.78
CA LEU A 406 -22.83 44.04 -31.55
C LEU A 406 -23.52 45.28 -30.94
N PRO A 407 -23.14 46.52 -31.33
CA PRO A 407 -23.94 47.19 -32.38
C PRO A 407 -23.16 48.06 -33.39
N THR A 408 -23.77 48.15 -34.59
CA THR A 408 -23.86 49.22 -35.63
C THR A 408 -23.62 50.66 -35.12
N SER A 409 -23.12 51.69 -35.82
CA SER A 409 -22.88 52.15 -37.21
C SER A 409 -21.70 53.19 -37.15
N THR A 410 -21.08 53.78 -38.18
CA THR A 410 -21.58 54.42 -39.42
C THR A 410 -20.36 54.90 -40.24
N GLN A 411 -20.42 54.68 -41.57
CA GLN A 411 -20.08 55.57 -42.69
C GLN A 411 -18.67 56.06 -43.10
N ASP A 412 -18.60 56.17 -44.43
CA ASP A 412 -17.77 56.92 -45.40
C ASP A 412 -16.39 56.36 -45.77
N GLU A 413 -16.12 55.88 -47.01
CA GLU A 413 -16.23 56.37 -48.41
C GLU A 413 -14.91 56.92 -48.99
N GLN A 414 -14.53 56.35 -50.15
CA GLN A 414 -13.65 56.86 -51.21
C GLN A 414 -12.14 56.96 -50.86
N THR A 415 -11.18 56.65 -51.73
CA THR A 415 -11.09 56.93 -53.18
C THR A 415 -10.09 55.97 -53.84
N ALA A 416 -10.35 55.63 -55.10
CA ALA A 416 -9.40 54.94 -55.98
C ALA A 416 -8.37 55.92 -56.55
N GLU A 417 -7.12 55.48 -56.73
CA GLU A 417 -6.26 56.01 -57.80
C GLU A 417 -5.27 54.96 -58.30
N THR A 418 -5.17 54.93 -59.63
CA THR A 418 -4.42 54.04 -60.51
C THR A 418 -2.95 54.46 -60.57
N THR A 419 -1.98 53.53 -60.69
CA THR A 419 -0.90 53.59 -61.71
C THR A 419 0.13 52.46 -61.64
N THR A 420 0.30 51.81 -62.79
CA THR A 420 1.53 51.29 -63.45
C THR A 420 2.56 50.41 -62.71
N ALA A 421 2.74 49.23 -63.31
CA ALA A 421 3.77 48.24 -63.04
C ALA A 421 5.21 48.70 -63.40
N SER A 422 6.17 48.32 -62.55
CA SER A 422 7.55 48.02 -62.95
C SER A 422 8.10 46.92 -62.03
N ASN A 423 8.45 45.77 -62.61
CA ASN A 423 9.08 44.66 -61.88
C ASN A 423 10.57 44.94 -61.73
N SER A 424 11.02 45.16 -60.49
CA SER A 424 12.44 45.06 -60.13
C SER A 424 12.65 43.81 -59.29
N THR A 425 13.52 42.91 -59.76
CA THR A 425 13.87 41.68 -59.04
C THR A 425 15.01 41.99 -58.09
N TRP A 426 14.77 41.86 -56.79
CA TRP A 426 15.69 42.20 -55.70
C TRP A 426 16.63 41.05 -55.28
N LEU A 427 16.59 39.90 -55.96
CA LEU A 427 17.32 38.69 -55.54
C LEU A 427 18.70 38.54 -56.21
N PRO A 428 19.74 38.07 -55.48
CA PRO A 428 21.07 37.81 -56.02
C PRO A 428 21.09 36.63 -57.02
N SER A 429 21.99 36.68 -58.01
CA SER A 429 21.99 35.85 -59.24
C SER A 429 22.22 34.34 -59.07
N PHE A 430 22.43 33.84 -57.86
CA PHE A 430 22.63 32.41 -57.61
C PHE A 430 21.33 31.66 -57.21
N LEU A 431 20.22 32.37 -57.01
CA LEU A 431 18.93 31.79 -56.64
C LEU A 431 18.05 31.52 -57.87
N PRO A 432 17.38 30.36 -57.97
CA PRO A 432 16.55 30.02 -59.12
C PRO A 432 15.36 30.99 -59.26
N THR A 433 15.09 31.39 -60.50
CA THR A 433 13.91 32.19 -60.87
C THR A 433 12.81 31.24 -61.36
N PHE A 434 11.69 31.20 -60.64
CA PHE A 434 10.59 30.26 -60.93
C PHE A 434 9.60 30.77 -61.99
N GLY A 435 9.98 31.73 -62.84
CA GLY A 435 9.11 32.27 -63.90
C GLY A 435 7.86 33.03 -63.40
N VAL A 436 7.83 33.43 -62.12
CA VAL A 436 6.71 34.13 -61.46
C VAL A 436 7.06 35.59 -61.14
N SER A 437 6.05 36.41 -60.86
CA SER A 437 6.24 37.85 -60.58
C SER A 437 7.14 38.10 -59.36
N ALA A 438 7.83 39.25 -59.31
CA ALA A 438 8.79 39.58 -58.25
C ALA A 438 8.16 39.57 -56.85
N SER A 439 6.89 39.98 -56.73
CA SER A 439 6.13 39.91 -55.48
C SER A 439 5.82 38.47 -55.08
N THR A 440 5.44 37.61 -56.03
CA THR A 440 5.23 36.17 -55.79
C THR A 440 6.53 35.47 -55.39
N GLN A 441 7.65 35.84 -55.99
CA GLN A 441 8.95 35.27 -55.67
C GLN A 441 9.40 35.65 -54.24
N ALA A 442 9.12 36.87 -53.80
CA ALA A 442 9.36 37.28 -52.41
C ALA A 442 8.52 36.46 -51.41
N TRP A 443 7.25 36.18 -51.74
CA TRP A 443 6.39 35.31 -50.93
C TRP A 443 6.89 33.86 -50.89
N ILE A 444 7.39 33.31 -52.00
CA ILE A 444 7.94 31.96 -52.06
C ILE A 444 9.18 31.82 -51.17
N TYR A 445 10.14 32.75 -51.28
CA TYR A 445 11.34 32.72 -50.44
C TYR A 445 11.04 33.05 -48.98
N GLY A 446 10.06 33.92 -48.71
CA GLY A 446 9.54 34.18 -47.36
C GLY A 446 8.90 32.93 -46.73
N ALA A 447 8.09 32.19 -47.49
CA ALA A 447 7.50 30.94 -47.05
C ALA A 447 8.55 29.85 -46.84
N LEU A 448 9.55 29.74 -47.73
CA LEU A 448 10.68 28.81 -47.58
C LEU A 448 11.51 29.12 -46.32
N ALA A 449 11.77 30.40 -46.04
CA ALA A 449 12.45 30.82 -44.83
C ALA A 449 11.64 30.46 -43.58
N LEU A 450 10.32 30.68 -43.60
CA LEU A 450 9.43 30.28 -42.50
C LEU A 450 9.38 28.76 -42.30
N ILE A 451 9.38 27.97 -43.38
CA ILE A 451 9.44 26.51 -43.30
C ILE A 451 10.77 26.06 -42.69
N VAL A 452 11.89 26.65 -43.10
CA VAL A 452 13.21 26.32 -42.53
C VAL A 452 13.28 26.70 -41.05
N ILE A 453 12.73 27.85 -40.66
CA ILE A 453 12.63 28.25 -39.26
C ILE A 453 11.73 27.28 -38.48
N PHE A 454 10.59 26.88 -39.04
CA PHE A 454 9.68 25.91 -38.43
C PHE A 454 10.34 24.54 -38.25
N CYS A 455 10.99 24.00 -39.29
CA CYS A 455 11.71 22.73 -39.19
C CYS A 455 12.90 22.80 -38.23
N SER A 456 13.63 23.91 -38.18
CA SER A 456 14.75 24.11 -37.25
C SER A 456 14.28 24.21 -35.81
N SER A 457 13.21 24.96 -35.54
CA SER A 457 12.58 25.06 -34.22
C SER A 457 11.95 23.74 -33.78
N LEU A 458 11.35 22.98 -34.69
CA LEU A 458 10.84 21.63 -34.44
C LEU A 458 12.00 20.65 -34.14
N GLY A 459 13.12 20.76 -34.86
CA GLY A 459 14.34 19.99 -34.60
C GLY A 459 14.95 20.31 -33.23
N VAL A 460 15.03 21.59 -32.85
CA VAL A 460 15.46 22.03 -31.51
C VAL A 460 14.46 21.55 -30.45
N TYR A 461 13.16 21.61 -30.71
CA TYR A 461 12.13 21.07 -29.82
C TYR A 461 12.31 19.56 -29.61
N PHE A 462 12.49 18.77 -30.67
CA PHE A 462 12.73 17.34 -30.56
C PHE A 462 14.07 17.02 -29.90
N TYR A 463 15.12 17.82 -30.12
CA TYR A 463 16.39 17.70 -29.42
C TYR A 463 16.25 17.97 -27.92
N ILE A 464 15.54 19.04 -27.53
CA ILE A 464 15.25 19.36 -26.13
C ILE A 464 14.31 18.33 -25.50
N ALA A 465 13.29 17.86 -26.23
CA ALA A 465 12.36 16.84 -25.78
C ALA A 465 13.05 15.48 -25.61
N ARG A 466 13.96 15.12 -26.51
CA ARG A 466 14.83 13.93 -26.38
C ARG A 466 15.78 14.07 -25.19
N ARG A 467 16.38 15.25 -24.99
CA ARG A 467 17.26 15.51 -23.84
C ARG A 467 16.50 15.55 -22.52
N LYS A 468 15.25 16.00 -22.52
CA LYS A 468 14.33 15.89 -21.37
C LYS A 468 13.86 14.44 -21.15
N ARG A 469 13.63 13.65 -22.20
CA ARG A 469 13.34 12.21 -22.07
C ARG A 469 14.53 11.44 -21.51
N LEU A 470 15.75 11.73 -21.97
CA LEU A 470 16.98 11.13 -21.44
C LEU A 470 17.30 11.60 -20.00
N ARG A 471 16.79 12.76 -19.58
CA ARG A 471 16.96 13.29 -18.22
C ARG A 471 15.78 12.98 -17.28
N ASN A 472 14.69 12.45 -17.84
CA ASN A 472 13.48 12.03 -17.13
C ASN A 472 13.11 10.59 -17.54
N ASN A 473 14.11 9.77 -17.86
CA ASN A 473 13.91 8.34 -18.09
C ASN A 473 13.84 7.71 -16.69
N PRO A 474 12.67 7.26 -16.21
CA PRO A 474 12.54 6.72 -14.85
C PRO A 474 13.28 5.38 -14.66
N ARG A 475 13.93 4.88 -15.72
CA ARG A 475 14.84 3.73 -15.67
C ARG A 475 16.29 4.08 -15.32
N ASP A 476 16.71 5.34 -15.44
CA ASP A 476 18.10 5.74 -15.19
C ASP A 476 18.31 6.29 -13.75
N ASP A 477 17.22 6.60 -13.03
CA ASP A 477 17.27 7.04 -11.61
C ASP A 477 17.42 5.88 -10.61
N TYR A 478 17.56 4.63 -11.08
CA TYR A 478 17.82 3.44 -10.26
C TYR A 478 18.97 2.58 -10.80
N GLU A 479 19.88 3.16 -11.57
CA GLU A 479 21.16 2.50 -11.80
C GLU A 479 22.03 2.73 -10.57
N PHE A 480 22.08 1.75 -9.68
CA PHE A 480 23.13 1.66 -8.68
C PHE A 480 24.45 1.63 -9.43
N GLU A 481 25.19 2.74 -9.40
CA GLU A 481 26.59 2.74 -9.78
C GLU A 481 27.27 1.74 -8.82
N LEU A 482 27.59 0.55 -9.33
CA LEU A 482 28.48 -0.40 -8.65
C LEU A 482 29.73 0.39 -8.29
N ILE A 483 29.98 0.52 -7.00
CA ILE A 483 31.25 1.05 -6.49
C ILE A 483 32.35 0.25 -7.19
N ASP A 484 33.19 0.96 -7.94
CA ASP A 484 34.32 0.40 -8.68
C ASP A 484 35.10 -0.55 -7.75
N GLU A 485 35.41 -1.75 -8.24
CA GLU A 485 35.97 -2.89 -7.50
C GLU A 485 37.40 -2.65 -6.95
N THR A 486 37.87 -1.41 -6.86
CA THR A 486 39.23 -1.06 -6.47
C THR A 486 39.44 -0.78 -4.97
N GLU A 487 38.41 -0.87 -4.12
CA GLU A 487 38.56 -0.71 -2.65
C GLU A 487 38.17 -1.95 -1.82
N ALA A 488 37.91 -3.10 -2.47
CA ALA A 488 37.64 -4.38 -1.78
C ALA A 488 38.87 -5.29 -1.62
N GLU A 489 40.05 -4.93 -2.16
CA GLU A 489 41.29 -5.70 -2.01
C GLU A 489 42.26 -5.02 -1.04
N GLY A 490 41.92 -5.04 0.25
CA GLY A 490 42.77 -4.52 1.34
C GLY A 490 43.10 -5.53 2.45
N LEU A 491 42.81 -6.83 2.25
CA LEU A 491 43.06 -7.89 3.23
C LEU A 491 43.59 -9.18 2.56
N ALA A 492 44.75 -9.11 1.90
CA ALA A 492 45.67 -10.25 1.77
C ALA A 492 47.02 -9.81 1.17
N GLY A 493 48.09 -9.88 1.98
CA GLY A 493 49.44 -10.35 1.59
C GLY A 493 50.18 -9.79 0.36
N ASP A 494 51.21 -9.00 0.69
CA ASP A 494 52.61 -9.14 0.22
C ASP A 494 53.08 -8.57 -1.15
N GLY A 495 54.13 -7.73 -1.09
CA GLY A 495 55.20 -7.68 -2.10
C GLY A 495 55.17 -6.65 -3.24
N ALA A 496 56.11 -5.69 -3.16
CA ALA A 496 56.89 -5.07 -4.25
C ALA A 496 56.53 -3.65 -4.78
N GLU A 497 57.60 -2.86 -4.89
CA GLU A 497 57.71 -1.47 -5.34
C GLU A 497 57.18 -1.17 -6.76
N LYS A 498 56.58 0.01 -6.97
CA LYS A 498 57.05 0.99 -7.98
C LYS A 498 56.35 2.36 -7.89
N ARG A 499 57.14 3.39 -8.19
CA ARG A 499 56.87 4.84 -8.23
C ARG A 499 55.87 5.26 -9.33
N GLY A 500 55.11 6.34 -9.09
CA GLY A 500 54.94 7.39 -10.11
C GLY A 500 53.58 8.11 -10.21
N LEU A 501 53.62 9.41 -9.86
CA LEU A 501 52.85 10.57 -10.36
C LEU A 501 51.35 10.76 -10.04
N VAL A 502 51.14 11.86 -9.33
CA VAL A 502 49.90 12.65 -9.15
C VAL A 502 49.55 13.41 -10.43
N THR A 503 48.27 13.40 -10.82
CA THR A 503 47.60 14.56 -11.45
C THR A 503 46.16 14.65 -10.99
N GLY A 504 45.81 15.75 -10.32
CA GLY A 504 44.48 16.01 -9.81
C GLY A 504 43.45 16.36 -10.89
N LYS A 505 42.18 16.06 -10.59
CA LYS A 505 41.03 16.59 -11.31
C LYS A 505 39.92 16.90 -10.31
N LYS A 506 39.59 18.19 -10.17
CA LYS A 506 38.45 18.69 -9.40
C LYS A 506 37.15 18.13 -9.97
N GLY A 507 36.53 17.20 -9.25
CA GLY A 507 35.19 16.68 -9.50
C GLY A 507 34.12 17.64 -8.97
N ARG A 508 33.15 17.94 -9.83
CA ARG A 508 32.02 18.84 -9.62
C ARG A 508 31.03 18.20 -8.63
N ARG A 509 30.84 18.82 -7.46
CA ARG A 509 29.82 18.42 -6.46
C ARG A 509 28.42 18.48 -7.08
N THR A 510 27.67 17.38 -6.99
CA THR A 510 26.26 17.27 -7.36
C THR A 510 25.39 17.18 -6.10
N ARG A 511 24.15 17.66 -6.21
CA ARG A 511 23.16 17.91 -5.15
C ARG A 511 22.77 16.71 -4.26
N GLY A 512 23.29 15.51 -4.52
CA GLY A 512 23.04 14.32 -3.72
C GLY A 512 23.97 14.18 -2.50
N GLY A 513 25.19 14.72 -2.57
CA GLY A 513 26.14 14.67 -1.45
C GLY A 513 25.81 15.62 -0.29
N GLU A 514 25.07 16.70 -0.56
CA GLU A 514 24.69 17.71 0.44
C GLU A 514 23.66 17.18 1.45
N LEU A 515 22.94 16.09 1.15
CA LEU A 515 21.99 15.45 2.07
C LEU A 515 22.66 14.50 3.06
N TYR A 516 23.83 13.94 2.70
CA TYR A 516 24.59 13.03 3.55
C TYR A 516 25.55 13.77 4.50
N ASP A 517 26.00 14.97 4.11
CA ASP A 517 26.92 15.79 4.91
C ASP A 517 26.22 16.60 6.02
N ALA A 518 24.88 16.67 6.00
CA ALA A 518 24.08 17.34 7.04
C ALA A 518 24.01 16.57 8.38
N PHE A 519 24.47 15.32 8.40
CA PHE A 519 24.45 14.45 9.58
C PHE A 519 25.85 14.01 10.05
N ALA A 520 26.93 14.45 9.38
CA ALA A 520 28.29 13.97 9.64
C ALA A 520 29.23 15.01 10.30
N GLY A 521 28.80 16.24 10.56
CA GLY A 521 29.66 17.29 11.09
C GLY A 521 29.45 17.59 12.57
N GLY A 522 30.30 17.06 13.46
CA GLY A 522 30.48 17.60 14.80
C GLY A 522 31.03 16.68 15.88
N SER A 523 32.19 16.05 15.69
CA SER A 523 33.08 15.72 16.82
C SER A 523 34.55 15.97 16.43
N ASP A 524 35.30 16.42 17.43
CA ASP A 524 36.74 16.62 17.53
C ASP A 524 37.27 17.91 16.87
N ASP A 525 38.19 18.70 17.43
CA ASP A 525 38.71 19.01 18.77
C ASP A 525 39.76 20.11 18.46
N GLU A 526 39.85 21.18 19.25
CA GLU A 526 41.07 21.99 19.35
C GLU A 526 41.31 22.35 20.82
N ASP A 527 42.30 21.67 21.39
CA ASP A 527 43.05 22.05 22.59
C ASP A 527 43.89 23.31 22.31
N ASP A 528 44.11 24.16 23.33
CA ASP A 528 45.44 24.67 23.71
C ASP A 528 45.40 25.59 24.96
N GLU A 529 46.33 25.31 25.89
CA GLU A 529 47.09 26.22 26.80
C GLU A 529 46.34 26.90 27.99
N ASP A 530 46.79 26.97 29.26
CA ASP A 530 48.09 26.72 29.90
C ASP A 530 48.00 26.66 31.47
N GLU A 531 49.04 26.00 32.04
CA GLU A 531 49.78 26.24 33.30
C GLU A 531 49.22 25.97 34.75
N ASP A 532 50.03 25.15 35.43
CA ASP A 532 50.53 25.22 36.82
C ASP A 532 49.81 24.59 38.04
N GLY A 533 50.43 23.50 38.53
CA GLY A 533 50.75 23.36 39.97
C GLY A 533 50.16 22.15 40.73
N PRO A 534 50.95 21.27 41.38
CA PRO A 534 50.48 19.97 41.88
C PRO A 534 50.20 19.93 43.41
N VAL A 535 49.72 18.75 43.84
CA VAL A 535 49.80 18.16 45.21
C VAL A 535 48.54 18.29 46.10
N ASN A 536 47.75 17.22 46.24
CA ASN A 536 47.76 16.38 47.47
C ASN A 536 46.82 15.17 47.42
N GLN A 537 47.34 14.06 47.95
CA GLN A 537 46.64 12.85 48.37
C GLN A 537 45.70 13.14 49.55
N TYR A 538 44.56 12.42 49.65
CA TYR A 538 44.28 11.42 50.71
C TYR A 538 42.78 11.24 51.02
N ARG A 539 42.41 9.95 51.02
CA ARG A 539 41.60 9.19 52.01
C ARG A 539 40.08 9.11 51.94
N ASP A 540 39.69 7.85 51.79
CA ASP A 540 38.47 7.16 52.18
C ASP A 540 38.09 7.24 53.68
N ARG A 541 36.75 7.09 53.91
CA ARG A 541 36.03 6.32 54.96
C ARG A 541 35.73 6.97 56.35
N PRO A 542 34.78 6.43 57.16
CA PRO A 542 33.31 6.54 57.06
C PRO A 542 32.65 6.82 58.45
N ASP A 543 31.34 6.52 58.58
CA ASP A 543 30.61 6.06 59.79
C ASP A 543 29.56 6.98 60.49
N ASN A 544 28.36 6.38 60.55
CA ASN A 544 27.41 6.18 61.66
C ASN A 544 26.29 7.17 62.07
N GLU A 545 25.07 6.62 61.95
CA GLU A 545 24.02 6.41 62.96
C GLU A 545 23.43 7.55 63.81
N ARG A 546 22.08 7.52 63.81
CA ARG A 546 21.09 7.75 64.89
C ARG A 546 20.65 9.17 65.26
N GLY A 547 19.32 9.33 65.19
CA GLY A 547 18.52 9.69 66.36
C GLY A 547 17.72 10.98 66.29
N SER A 548 16.41 10.87 66.07
CA SER A 548 15.40 11.92 66.31
C SER A 548 15.35 12.38 67.77
N PRO A 549 14.72 13.54 68.03
CA PRO A 549 13.54 13.50 68.91
C PRO A 549 12.36 14.41 68.48
N ALA A 550 11.28 14.28 69.25
CA ALA A 550 9.86 14.55 69.01
C ALA A 550 9.31 15.98 69.31
N GLY A 551 8.05 16.17 68.89
CA GLY A 551 6.97 16.98 69.52
C GLY A 551 6.60 18.27 68.78
N THR A 552 5.36 18.72 68.54
CA THR A 552 3.96 18.37 68.90
C THR A 552 3.07 19.35 68.08
N GLU A 553 1.90 19.03 67.53
CA GLU A 553 0.56 19.29 68.13
C GLU A 553 -0.60 18.74 67.25
N HIS A 554 -1.72 18.46 67.92
CA HIS A 554 -2.94 17.74 67.52
C HIS A 554 -4.05 18.62 66.90
N HIS A 555 -4.93 18.03 66.08
CA HIS A 555 -6.38 17.97 66.37
C HIS A 555 -7.14 16.93 65.52
N VAL A 556 -7.95 16.10 66.20
CA VAL A 556 -8.95 15.13 65.68
C VAL A 556 -10.19 15.24 66.57
N ILE A 557 -11.38 15.18 65.95
CA ILE A 557 -12.69 14.72 66.50
C ILE A 557 -13.28 13.93 65.31
N GLY A 558 -13.60 12.62 65.31
CA GLY A 558 -14.19 11.73 66.32
C GLY A 558 -15.71 11.69 66.08
N GLY A 559 -16.26 10.76 65.28
CA GLY A 559 -16.84 9.47 65.73
C GLY A 559 -18.38 9.60 65.80
N ASP A 560 -19.26 8.62 65.59
CA ASP A 560 -19.17 7.16 65.57
C ASP A 560 -20.60 6.59 65.31
N ASP A 561 -20.65 5.34 64.79
CA ASP A 561 -21.56 4.23 65.14
C ASP A 561 -23.09 4.30 64.83
N ASP A 562 -23.86 3.24 64.50
CA ASP A 562 -23.64 1.78 64.45
C ASP A 562 -24.86 1.07 63.80
N ASP A 563 -24.68 -0.21 63.39
CA ASP A 563 -25.62 -1.35 63.40
C ASP A 563 -26.90 -1.39 62.50
N SER A 564 -27.37 -2.52 61.94
CA SER A 564 -27.00 -3.96 61.94
C SER A 564 -28.04 -4.74 61.08
N ASP A 565 -27.61 -5.89 60.51
CA ASP A 565 -28.37 -7.16 60.27
C ASP A 565 -29.60 -7.17 59.31
N ASP A 566 -30.00 -8.22 58.58
CA ASP A 566 -29.52 -9.57 58.24
C ASP A 566 -30.49 -10.18 57.19
N GLU A 567 -30.09 -11.33 56.64
CA GLU A 567 -30.88 -12.47 56.11
C GLU A 567 -31.17 -12.69 54.61
N GLU A 568 -30.94 -13.98 54.28
CA GLU A 568 -30.99 -14.74 53.04
C GLU A 568 -32.42 -15.10 52.58
N GLU A 569 -32.61 -15.37 51.28
CA GLU A 569 -33.15 -16.64 50.73
C GLU A 569 -33.42 -16.57 49.21
N MET A 570 -32.95 -17.59 48.48
CA MET A 570 -33.34 -17.98 47.10
C MET A 570 -34.55 -18.95 47.15
N PRO A 571 -35.05 -19.56 46.05
CA PRO A 571 -35.36 -19.12 44.67
C PRO A 571 -36.81 -19.54 44.23
N LEU A 572 -37.25 -19.24 42.98
CA LEU A 572 -37.88 -20.18 42.01
C LEU A 572 -38.82 -19.53 40.95
N ARG A 573 -38.66 -20.06 39.72
CA ARG A 573 -39.68 -20.43 38.71
C ARG A 573 -40.30 -19.41 37.73
N SER A 574 -39.89 -19.61 36.48
CA SER A 574 -40.69 -19.98 35.29
C SER A 574 -41.85 -19.09 34.81
N GLY A 575 -41.75 -18.72 33.53
CA GLY A 575 -42.79 -19.04 32.55
C GLY A 575 -43.37 -17.89 31.75
N GLY A 576 -43.34 -18.04 30.41
CA GLY A 576 -44.50 -17.72 29.58
C GLY A 576 -44.36 -16.60 28.55
N ARG A 577 -44.18 -17.02 27.30
CA ARG A 577 -44.77 -16.48 26.05
C ARG A 577 -45.56 -15.16 26.16
N ARG A 578 -45.12 -14.18 25.38
CA ARG A 578 -45.85 -13.66 24.21
C ARG A 578 -44.89 -13.05 23.22
#